data_AF-A0A5M3MV51-F1
#
_entry.id   AF-A0A5M3MV51-F1
#
_cell.length_a   1.000
_cell.length_b   1.000
_cell.length_c   1.000
_cell.angle_alpha   90.00
_cell.angle_beta   90.00
_cell.angle_gamma   90.00
#
_symmetry.space_group_name_H-M   'P 1'
#
loop_
_entity.id
_entity.type
_entity.pdbx_description
1 polymer ?
#
loop_
_entity_poly.entity_id
_entity_poly.type
_entity_poly.pdbx_seq_one_letter_code
_entity_poly.pdbx_strand_id
1 'polypeptide(L)'
;MVAFKIPTVAVDVRTNNFATVFGTVSMSSNWQMRVISYTIKSDGSIIETVTFYPEEQHKPSQLWLEDPKTKAKVHAWTPPVLNEPTQVILEFQHSKDNGTTWLPNSVDKNDFSEYPVPVGDKNTLNTIIVTKDHDGSEYSNGEISVVQMPAPVPY
;
A
#
# COMPACT_ATOMS: atom_id res chain seq x y z
N MET A 1 -23.47 -3.87 -14.26
CA MET A 1 -22.46 -4.33 -13.28
C MET A 1 -21.60 -3.11 -12.95
N VAL A 2 -21.75 -2.53 -11.76
CA VAL A 2 -20.98 -1.34 -11.37
C VAL A 2 -19.62 -1.84 -10.91
N ALA A 3 -18.60 -1.70 -11.75
CA ALA A 3 -17.22 -1.95 -11.35
C ALA A 3 -16.82 -0.83 -10.38
N PHE A 4 -16.73 -1.15 -9.09
CA PHE A 4 -16.18 -0.22 -8.11
C PHE A 4 -14.68 -0.09 -8.42
N LYS A 5 -14.27 1.05 -9.02
CA LYS A 5 -12.86 1.44 -9.05
C LYS A 5 -12.50 1.86 -7.63
N ILE A 6 -11.96 0.92 -6.88
CA ILE A 6 -11.30 1.19 -5.61
C ILE A 6 -10.07 2.05 -5.95
N PRO A 7 -9.82 3.16 -5.24
CA PRO A 7 -8.57 3.89 -5.38
C PRO A 7 -7.43 2.99 -4.94
N THR A 8 -6.61 2.57 -5.90
CA THR A 8 -5.68 1.46 -5.73
C THR A 8 -4.33 1.86 -6.30
N VAL A 9 -3.28 1.72 -5.49
CA VAL A 9 -1.90 1.77 -5.98
C VAL A 9 -1.46 0.33 -6.19
N ALA A 10 -1.08 -0.02 -7.42
CA ALA A 10 -0.56 -1.34 -7.76
C ALA A 10 0.87 -1.21 -8.28
N VAL A 11 1.78 -1.97 -7.69
CA VAL A 11 3.22 -1.95 -7.96
C VAL A 11 3.67 -3.34 -8.35
N ASP A 12 4.16 -3.50 -9.56
CA ASP A 12 4.77 -4.75 -9.98
C ASP A 12 6.12 -4.95 -9.25
N VAL A 13 6.30 -6.12 -8.65
CA VAL A 13 7.53 -6.55 -7.99
C VAL A 13 8.20 -7.60 -8.87
N ARG A 14 9.47 -7.37 -9.20
CA ARG A 14 10.27 -8.27 -10.01
C ARG A 14 10.53 -9.57 -9.26
N THR A 15 10.71 -10.63 -10.04
CA THR A 15 11.22 -11.90 -9.54
C THR A 15 12.50 -11.71 -8.75
N ASN A 16 12.58 -12.33 -7.57
CA ASN A 16 13.71 -12.27 -6.64
C ASN A 16 14.05 -10.87 -6.12
N ASN A 17 13.12 -9.91 -6.17
CA ASN A 17 13.27 -8.65 -5.46
C ASN A 17 12.49 -8.68 -4.14
N PHE A 18 12.97 -7.93 -3.16
CA PHE A 18 12.13 -7.52 -2.03
C PHE A 18 11.55 -6.14 -2.32
N ALA A 19 10.30 -5.94 -1.91
CA ALA A 19 9.65 -4.63 -1.84
C ALA A 19 9.43 -4.28 -0.37
N THR A 20 9.58 -3.02 0.00
CA THR A 20 9.33 -2.52 1.36
C THR A 20 8.35 -1.36 1.27
N VAL A 21 7.22 -1.49 1.98
CA VAL A 21 6.12 -0.52 2.00
C VAL A 21 6.12 0.22 3.33
N PHE A 22 6.07 1.55 3.29
CA PHE A 22 5.94 2.42 4.46
C PHE A 22 5.33 3.77 4.05
N GLY A 23 4.77 4.51 5.00
CA GLY A 23 4.13 5.78 4.65
C GLY A 23 3.56 6.57 5.81
N THR A 24 2.92 7.68 5.47
CA THR A 24 2.18 8.55 6.38
C THR A 24 0.80 8.84 5.81
N VAL A 25 -0.17 9.09 6.68
CA VAL A 25 -1.53 9.47 6.27
C VAL A 25 -2.07 10.55 7.19
N SER A 26 -3.06 11.29 6.70
CA SER A 26 -3.85 12.25 7.46
C SER A 26 -5.29 12.18 7.01
N MET A 27 -6.23 12.41 7.93
CA MET A 27 -7.66 12.43 7.63
C MET A 27 -8.40 13.41 8.50
N SER A 28 -9.60 13.79 8.07
CA SER A 28 -10.54 14.61 8.83
C SER A 28 -10.76 14.10 10.26
N SER A 29 -11.16 15.00 11.15
CA SER A 29 -11.19 14.77 12.59
C SER A 29 -12.23 13.76 13.08
N ASN A 30 -13.09 13.27 12.19
CA ASN A 30 -14.27 12.49 12.57
C ASN A 30 -14.29 11.09 11.95
N TRP A 31 -13.32 10.76 11.09
CA TRP A 31 -13.26 9.49 10.38
C TRP A 31 -12.02 8.70 10.82
N GLN A 32 -12.08 7.36 10.72
CA GLN A 32 -10.92 6.48 10.90
C GLN A 32 -10.39 5.98 9.56
N MET A 33 -9.07 5.89 9.41
CA MET A 33 -8.43 5.38 8.19
C MET A 33 -7.73 4.06 8.45
N ARG A 34 -7.69 3.21 7.43
CA ARG A 34 -6.74 2.10 7.30
C ARG A 34 -6.30 1.95 5.86
N VAL A 35 -5.18 1.29 5.67
CA VAL A 35 -4.68 0.89 4.35
C VAL A 35 -4.53 -0.62 4.33
N ILE A 36 -5.24 -1.30 3.44
CA ILE A 36 -5.07 -2.73 3.24
C ILE A 36 -4.04 -2.93 2.13
N SER A 37 -3.04 -3.74 2.41
CA SER A 37 -2.01 -4.10 1.43
C SER A 37 -2.13 -5.58 1.09
N TYR A 38 -2.07 -5.89 -0.20
CA TYR A 38 -2.12 -7.25 -0.72
C TYR A 38 -0.85 -7.51 -1.51
N THR A 39 -0.30 -8.71 -1.39
CA THR A 39 0.65 -9.26 -2.36
C THR A 39 -0.07 -10.26 -3.22
N ILE A 40 -0.08 -10.05 -4.54
CA ILE A 40 -0.84 -10.86 -5.48
C ILE A 40 0.10 -11.45 -6.53
N LYS A 41 -0.14 -12.69 -6.92
CA LYS A 41 0.56 -13.32 -8.04
C LYS A 41 0.01 -12.84 -9.38
N SER A 42 0.75 -13.11 -10.45
CA SER A 42 0.27 -12.88 -11.83
C SER A 42 -1.04 -13.59 -12.18
N ASP A 43 -1.37 -14.71 -11.51
CA ASP A 43 -2.64 -15.43 -11.68
C ASP A 43 -3.82 -14.85 -10.89
N GLY A 44 -3.60 -13.78 -10.12
CA GLY A 44 -4.60 -13.11 -9.28
C GLY A 44 -4.78 -13.70 -7.88
N SER A 45 -4.04 -14.75 -7.51
CA SER A 45 -4.10 -15.30 -6.15
C SER A 45 -3.40 -14.39 -5.13
N ILE A 46 -4.01 -14.23 -3.95
CA ILE A 46 -3.47 -13.43 -2.85
C ILE A 46 -2.51 -14.30 -2.03
N ILE A 47 -1.28 -13.82 -1.85
CA ILE A 47 -0.22 -14.46 -1.05
C ILE A 47 -0.31 -14.01 0.41
N GLU A 48 -0.39 -12.71 0.63
CA GLU A 48 -0.39 -12.10 1.95
C GLU A 48 -1.25 -10.84 1.94
N THR A 49 -1.97 -10.62 3.04
CA THR A 49 -2.74 -9.41 3.30
C THR A 49 -2.28 -8.83 4.64
N VAL A 50 -1.91 -7.55 4.64
CA VAL A 50 -1.63 -6.81 5.88
C VAL A 50 -2.49 -5.56 5.93
N THR A 51 -2.78 -5.09 7.15
CA THR A 51 -3.52 -3.83 7.36
C THR A 51 -2.64 -2.86 8.12
N PHE A 52 -2.43 -1.70 7.52
CA PHE A 52 -1.81 -0.56 8.17
C PHE A 52 -2.88 0.32 8.81
N TYR A 53 -2.54 0.86 9.98
CA TYR A 53 -3.29 1.86 10.70
C TYR A 53 -2.44 3.12 10.88
N PRO A 54 -3.04 4.31 10.89
CA PRO A 54 -2.39 5.50 11.40
C PRO A 54 -1.96 5.29 12.87
N GLU A 55 -0.78 5.77 13.25
CA GLU A 55 -0.32 5.83 14.65
C GLU A 55 -1.32 6.64 15.48
N GLU A 56 -1.80 7.73 14.90
CA GLU A 56 -2.79 8.60 15.50
C GLU A 56 -3.83 8.97 14.45
N GLN A 57 -5.10 8.74 14.78
CA GLN A 57 -6.22 9.14 13.93
C GLN A 57 -6.33 10.67 13.92
N HIS A 58 -6.97 11.23 12.88
CA HIS A 58 -7.36 12.66 12.82
C HIS A 58 -6.23 13.69 12.68
N LYS A 59 -4.99 13.23 12.46
CA LYS A 59 -3.83 14.09 12.20
C LYS A 59 -2.80 13.36 11.33
N PRO A 60 -1.84 14.08 10.73
CA PRO A 60 -0.71 13.45 10.05
C PRO A 60 0.03 12.49 10.97
N SER A 61 0.10 11.22 10.60
CA SER A 61 0.79 10.21 11.39
C SER A 61 1.38 9.10 10.51
N GLN A 62 2.41 8.42 11.03
CA GLN A 62 3.01 7.28 10.35
C GLN A 62 2.04 6.10 10.33
N LEU A 63 2.08 5.34 9.24
CA LEU A 63 1.41 4.06 9.18
C LEU A 63 2.17 3.03 10.01
N TRP A 64 1.45 2.15 10.70
CA TRP A 64 1.97 0.99 11.40
C TRP A 64 1.11 -0.23 11.12
N LEU A 65 1.68 -1.42 11.23
CA LEU A 65 0.96 -2.69 11.23
C LEU A 65 1.45 -3.57 12.38
N GLU A 66 0.66 -4.59 12.72
CA GLU A 66 1.13 -5.72 13.51
C GLU A 66 1.77 -6.73 12.57
N ASP A 67 3.08 -6.95 12.71
CA ASP A 67 3.81 -7.92 11.90
C ASP A 67 3.15 -9.31 12.04
N PRO A 68 2.75 -9.96 10.93
CA PRO A 68 2.01 -11.22 10.99
C PRO A 68 2.82 -12.36 11.61
N LYS A 69 4.16 -12.31 11.51
CA LYS A 69 5.11 -13.33 11.99
C LYS A 69 5.51 -13.09 13.43
N THR A 70 5.83 -11.84 13.79
CA THR A 70 6.41 -11.51 15.11
C THR A 70 5.41 -10.92 16.09
N LYS A 71 4.24 -10.47 15.60
CA LYS A 71 3.24 -9.71 16.38
C LYS A 71 3.77 -8.38 16.91
N ALA A 72 4.94 -7.95 16.45
CA ALA A 72 5.49 -6.66 16.81
C ALA A 72 4.79 -5.55 16.01
N LYS A 73 4.63 -4.39 16.64
CA LYS A 73 4.27 -3.18 15.95
C LYS A 73 5.45 -2.73 15.07
N VAL A 74 5.22 -2.59 13.76
CA VAL A 74 6.23 -2.16 12.79
C VAL A 74 5.69 -1.07 11.89
N HIS A 75 6.58 -0.21 11.37
CA HIS A 75 6.24 0.92 10.50
C HIS A 75 6.59 0.68 9.02
N ALA A 76 7.07 -0.52 8.71
CA ALA A 76 7.36 -0.96 7.37
C ALA A 76 6.99 -2.43 7.23
N TRP A 77 6.54 -2.82 6.04
CA TRP A 77 6.24 -4.20 5.68
C TRP A 77 7.01 -4.59 4.43
N THR A 78 7.61 -5.77 4.49
CA THR A 78 8.32 -6.36 3.36
C THR A 78 7.61 -7.66 2.99
N PRO A 79 6.82 -7.69 1.91
CA PRO A 79 6.25 -8.93 1.39
C PRO A 79 7.31 -10.00 1.08
N PRO A 80 6.91 -11.29 1.06
CA PRO A 80 7.82 -12.38 0.71
C PRO A 80 8.48 -12.18 -0.66
N VAL A 81 9.79 -12.46 -0.73
CA VAL A 81 10.51 -12.56 -2.00
C VAL A 81 10.08 -13.84 -2.70
N LEU A 82 9.74 -13.74 -3.98
CA LEU A 82 9.27 -14.87 -4.77
C LEU A 82 10.04 -15.02 -6.07
N ASN A 83 10.12 -16.27 -6.55
CA ASN A 83 10.76 -16.64 -7.82
C ASN A 83 9.84 -16.46 -9.04
N GLU A 84 8.81 -15.63 -8.90
CA GLU A 84 7.83 -15.29 -9.93
C GLU A 84 7.43 -13.81 -9.77
N PRO A 85 6.93 -13.14 -10.83
CA PRO A 85 6.43 -11.77 -10.73
C PRO A 85 5.20 -11.69 -9.81
N THR A 86 5.18 -10.65 -8.97
CA THR A 86 4.04 -10.34 -8.10
C THR A 86 3.65 -8.87 -8.21
N GLN A 87 2.53 -8.53 -7.60
CA GLN A 87 2.04 -7.16 -7.51
C GLN A 87 1.69 -6.84 -6.07
N VAL A 88 2.18 -5.70 -5.58
CA VAL A 88 1.77 -5.13 -4.29
C VAL A 88 0.64 -4.14 -4.56
N ILE A 89 -0.51 -4.39 -3.95
CA ILE A 89 -1.70 -3.57 -4.09
C ILE A 89 -2.00 -2.88 -2.76
N LEU A 90 -2.24 -1.57 -2.79
CA LEU A 90 -2.62 -0.76 -1.64
C LEU A 90 -4.02 -0.18 -1.84
N GLU A 91 -4.90 -0.48 -0.90
CA GLU A 91 -6.29 -0.03 -0.86
C GLU A 91 -6.52 0.85 0.36
N PHE A 92 -6.89 2.11 0.12
CA PHE A 92 -7.24 3.06 1.17
C PHE A 92 -8.70 2.91 1.55
N GLN A 93 -8.99 2.83 2.85
CA GLN A 93 -10.34 2.74 3.37
C GLN A 93 -10.55 3.73 4.52
N HIS A 94 -11.78 4.24 4.61
CA HIS A 94 -12.21 5.08 5.72
C HIS A 94 -13.43 4.46 6.40
N SER A 95 -13.64 4.84 7.65
CA SER A 95 -14.81 4.51 8.44
C SER A 95 -15.36 5.76 9.10
N LYS A 96 -16.67 5.97 8.97
CA LYS A 96 -17.41 7.07 9.63
C LYS A 96 -18.09 6.64 10.93
N ASP A 97 -18.09 5.34 11.20
CA ASP A 97 -18.78 4.69 12.32
C ASP A 97 -17.81 3.96 13.25
N ASN A 98 -16.65 4.60 13.47
CA ASN A 98 -15.62 4.17 14.42
C ASN A 98 -15.10 2.74 14.19
N GLY A 99 -14.93 2.37 12.91
CA GLY A 99 -14.31 1.12 12.47
C GLY A 99 -15.30 -0.03 12.23
N THR A 100 -16.61 0.22 12.30
CA THR A 100 -17.64 -0.82 12.11
C THR A 100 -17.82 -1.15 10.63
N THR A 101 -17.91 -0.13 9.78
CA THR A 101 -17.94 -0.27 8.32
C THR A 101 -16.78 0.47 7.69
N TRP A 102 -16.20 -0.15 6.66
CA TRP A 102 -15.06 0.38 5.93
C TRP A 102 -15.44 0.56 4.47
N LEU A 103 -15.33 1.79 4.00
CA LEU A 103 -15.63 2.17 2.62
C LEU A 103 -14.33 2.53 1.92
N PRO A 104 -14.21 2.28 0.60
CA PRO A 104 -13.10 2.77 -0.18
C PRO A 104 -12.92 4.28 0.00
N ASN A 105 -11.68 4.72 0.19
CA ASN A 105 -11.34 6.13 0.34
C ASN A 105 -10.54 6.62 -0.87
N SER A 106 -10.93 7.78 -1.40
CA SER A 106 -10.08 8.53 -2.34
C SER A 106 -9.00 9.26 -1.54
N VAL A 107 -7.82 9.40 -2.12
CA VAL A 107 -6.71 10.14 -1.49
C VAL A 107 -6.36 11.32 -2.38
N ASP A 108 -6.34 12.52 -1.81
CA ASP A 108 -6.19 13.79 -2.56
C ASP A 108 -4.81 13.92 -3.23
N LYS A 109 -3.79 13.38 -2.56
CA LYS A 109 -2.43 13.26 -3.08
C LYS A 109 -1.91 11.89 -2.71
N ASN A 110 -1.61 11.05 -3.71
CA ASN A 110 -0.79 9.86 -3.53
C ASN A 110 0.59 10.18 -4.10
N ASP A 111 1.56 10.45 -3.22
CA ASP A 111 2.96 10.53 -3.64
C ASP A 111 3.55 9.12 -3.54
N PHE A 112 3.81 8.52 -4.69
CA PHE A 112 4.45 7.22 -4.81
C PHE A 112 5.86 7.45 -5.34
N SER A 113 6.86 7.08 -4.53
CA SER A 113 8.26 7.15 -4.92
C SER A 113 8.83 5.75 -5.03
N GLU A 114 9.21 5.36 -6.25
CA GLU A 114 10.09 4.21 -6.51
C GLU A 114 11.53 4.71 -6.51
N TYR A 115 12.36 4.25 -5.58
CA TYR A 115 13.79 4.54 -5.60
C TYR A 115 14.53 3.51 -6.46
N PRO A 116 15.52 3.93 -7.29
CA PRO A 116 16.07 3.11 -8.36
C PRO A 116 16.85 1.88 -7.88
N VAL A 117 16.69 0.81 -8.65
CA VAL A 117 17.41 -0.47 -8.53
C VAL A 117 18.77 -0.37 -9.25
N PRO A 118 19.86 -0.98 -8.74
CA PRO A 118 21.13 -1.05 -9.45
C PRO A 118 20.99 -1.69 -10.85
N VAL A 119 21.73 -1.13 -11.80
CA VAL A 119 21.60 -1.28 -13.25
C VAL A 119 21.65 -2.74 -13.74
N GLY A 120 20.65 -3.17 -14.52
CA GLY A 120 20.70 -4.46 -15.24
C GLY A 120 19.46 -4.81 -16.08
N ASP A 121 18.26 -4.43 -15.64
CA ASP A 121 17.02 -4.76 -16.35
C ASP A 121 16.05 -3.56 -16.34
N LYS A 122 16.15 -2.71 -17.37
CA LYS A 122 15.26 -1.56 -17.60
C LYS A 122 13.95 -1.98 -18.28
N ASN A 123 13.40 -3.14 -17.94
CA ASN A 123 12.00 -3.42 -18.27
C ASN A 123 11.15 -2.60 -17.31
N THR A 124 10.43 -1.64 -17.89
CA THR A 124 9.53 -0.68 -17.25
C THR A 124 8.57 -1.41 -16.32
N LEU A 125 8.69 -1.14 -15.02
CA LEU A 125 7.67 -1.53 -14.06
C LEU A 125 6.47 -0.60 -14.27
N ASN A 126 5.29 -1.19 -14.39
CA ASN A 126 4.07 -0.41 -14.47
C ASN A 126 3.61 -0.15 -13.04
N THR A 127 3.80 1.09 -12.57
CA THR A 127 3.05 1.55 -11.40
C THR A 127 1.70 2.02 -11.90
N ILE A 128 0.64 1.32 -11.52
CA ILE A 128 -0.73 1.75 -11.80
C ILE A 128 -1.22 2.49 -10.56
N ILE A 129 -1.34 3.81 -10.68
CA ILE A 129 -2.00 4.65 -9.68
C ILE A 129 -3.43 4.88 -10.18
N VAL A 130 -4.40 4.21 -9.57
CA VAL A 130 -5.81 4.54 -9.76
C VAL A 130 -6.22 5.47 -8.63
N THR A 131 -6.08 6.78 -8.83
CA THR A 131 -6.79 7.77 -8.01
C THR A 131 -8.14 8.03 -8.65
N LYS A 132 -9.18 8.16 -7.83
CA LYS A 132 -10.46 8.70 -8.30
C LYS A 132 -10.44 10.19 -7.99
N ASP A 133 -10.54 11.03 -9.02
CA ASP A 133 -10.80 12.46 -8.84
C ASP A 133 -12.11 12.65 -8.08
N HIS A 134 -12.06 13.52 -7.07
CA HIS A 134 -13.11 13.66 -6.09
C HIS A 134 -14.22 14.62 -6.56
N ASP A 135 -15.51 14.20 -6.52
CA ASP A 135 -16.67 15.10 -6.49
C ASP A 135 -16.93 15.56 -5.03
N GLY A 136 -16.16 16.57 -4.57
CA GLY A 136 -16.17 17.22 -3.23
C GLY A 136 -16.15 16.39 -1.91
N SER A 137 -15.00 16.14 -1.26
CA SER A 137 -14.95 15.60 0.12
C SER A 137 -13.79 16.14 0.94
N GLU A 138 -14.13 16.43 2.20
CA GLU A 138 -13.44 16.01 3.43
C GLU A 138 -11.99 15.53 3.26
N TYR A 139 -11.03 16.40 3.61
CA TYR A 139 -9.58 16.23 3.49
C TYR A 139 -9.07 14.84 3.91
N SER A 140 -8.43 14.12 2.98
CA SER A 140 -7.61 12.96 3.31
C SER A 140 -6.37 12.89 2.41
N ASN A 141 -5.19 12.89 3.02
CA ASN A 141 -3.90 12.84 2.32
C ASN A 141 -3.14 11.60 2.74
N GLY A 142 -2.46 10.94 1.81
CA GLY A 142 -1.69 9.74 2.06
C GLY A 142 -0.43 9.72 1.21
N GLU A 143 0.72 9.56 1.85
CA GLU A 143 1.99 9.37 1.18
C GLU A 143 2.49 7.96 1.50
N ILE A 144 2.61 7.11 0.48
CA ILE A 144 3.13 5.76 0.65
C ILE A 144 4.26 5.55 -0.33
N SER A 145 5.41 5.15 0.21
CA SER A 145 6.58 4.77 -0.55
C SER A 145 6.67 3.25 -0.64
N VAL A 146 7.01 2.75 -1.83
CA VAL A 146 7.41 1.35 -2.02
C VAL A 146 8.81 1.34 -2.58
N VAL A 147 9.72 0.78 -1.80
CA VAL A 147 11.13 0.66 -2.16
C VAL A 147 11.40 -0.77 -2.56
N GLN A 148 11.87 -0.98 -3.77
CA GLN A 148 12.19 -2.30 -4.27
C GLN A 148 13.70 -2.44 -4.51
N MET A 149 14.28 -3.57 -4.11
CA MET A 149 15.69 -3.89 -4.35
C MET A 149 15.87 -5.39 -4.64
N PRO A 150 16.99 -5.80 -5.28
CA PRO A 150 17.29 -7.21 -5.51
C PRO A 150 17.49 -7.92 -4.17
N ALA A 151 16.95 -9.13 -4.04
CA ALA A 151 17.24 -9.96 -2.88
C ALA A 151 18.75 -10.22 -2.80
N PRO A 152 19.34 -10.24 -1.59
CA PRO A 152 20.72 -10.67 -1.43
C PRO A 152 20.86 -12.05 -2.05
N VAL A 153 21.84 -12.24 -2.94
CA VAL A 153 22.17 -13.56 -3.45
C VAL A 153 22.59 -14.40 -2.23
N PRO A 154 21.92 -15.54 -1.95
CA PRO A 154 22.40 -16.41 -0.88
C PRO A 154 23.81 -16.88 -1.25
N TYR A 155 24.78 -16.56 -0.39
CA TYR A 155 26.14 -17.06 -0.46
C TYR A 155 26.21 -18.55 -0.17
#